data_AF-A0A3A8N4K1-F1
#
_entry.id   AF-A0A3A8N4K1-F1
#
_cell.length_a   1.000
_cell.length_b   1.000
_cell.length_c   1.000
_cell.angle_alpha   90.00
_cell.angle_beta   90.00
_cell.angle_gamma   90.00
#
_symmetry.space_group_name_H-M   'P 1'
#
loop_
_entity.id
_entity.type
_entity.pdbx_description
1 polymer ?
#
loop_
_entity_poly.entity_id
_entity_poly.type
_entity_poly.pdbx_seq_one_letter_code
_entity_poly.pdbx_strand_id
1 'polypeptide(L)'
;MKRLIPLLLLLPALASAQERGEVAFNKACAQCHQARTPKEKPAGLLGSRKPVGPYMDQVLRRKSLTEARTWVESPHRINPKTNCDTRLLSRDELDNLTSFLSTLAVAPPPSRRMMLRKQMAEQVAVREARNKAEAKAKSQPKNQGKQ
;
A
#
# COMPACT_ATOMS: atom_id res chain seq x y z
N MET A 1 3.67 -14.61 -29.56
CA MET A 1 3.35 -13.23 -29.13
C MET A 1 1.92 -12.87 -29.58
N LYS A 2 0.86 -13.27 -28.87
CA LYS A 2 -0.54 -12.98 -29.29
C LYS A 2 -1.61 -13.18 -28.21
N ARG A 3 -1.31 -12.90 -26.93
CA ARG A 3 -2.29 -13.04 -25.83
C ARG A 3 -2.31 -11.87 -24.82
N LEU A 4 -1.89 -10.67 -25.22
CA LEU A 4 -1.89 -9.49 -24.35
C LEU A 4 -3.06 -8.51 -24.62
N ILE A 5 -3.82 -8.72 -25.69
CA ILE A 5 -4.90 -7.84 -26.11
C ILE A 5 -6.11 -7.81 -25.13
N PRO A 6 -6.55 -8.92 -24.50
CA PRO A 6 -7.75 -8.85 -23.65
C PRO A 6 -7.51 -8.11 -22.33
N LEU A 7 -6.25 -7.96 -21.89
CA LEU A 7 -5.92 -7.25 -20.66
C LEU A 7 -6.01 -5.72 -20.83
N LEU A 8 -5.77 -5.22 -22.05
CA LEU A 8 -5.76 -3.79 -22.34
C LEU A 8 -7.16 -3.15 -22.33
N LEU A 9 -8.20 -3.94 -22.64
CA LEU A 9 -9.59 -3.47 -22.66
C LEU A 9 -10.20 -3.27 -21.27
N LEU A 10 -9.58 -3.82 -20.21
CA LEU A 10 -10.04 -3.68 -18.83
C LEU A 10 -9.59 -2.36 -18.18
N LEU A 11 -8.54 -1.70 -18.68
CA LEU A 11 -8.01 -0.48 -18.10
C LEU A 11 -9.02 0.69 -18.02
N PRO A 12 -9.82 1.01 -19.04
CA PRO A 12 -10.75 2.14 -18.95
C PRO A 12 -11.86 1.93 -17.91
N ALA A 13 -12.25 0.68 -17.63
CA ALA A 13 -13.20 0.38 -16.57
C ALA A 13 -12.63 0.73 -15.18
N LEU A 14 -11.35 0.41 -14.93
CA LEU A 14 -10.67 0.76 -13.68
C LEU A 14 -10.54 2.29 -13.51
N ALA A 15 -10.20 3.01 -14.57
CA ALA A 15 -10.10 4.48 -14.52
C ALA A 15 -11.45 5.12 -14.12
N SER A 16 -12.56 4.64 -14.70
CA SER A 16 -13.90 5.15 -14.35
C SER A 16 -14.32 4.84 -12.91
N ALA A 17 -13.91 3.69 -12.37
CA ALA A 17 -14.18 3.33 -10.96
C ALA A 17 -13.38 4.21 -10.00
N GLN A 18 -12.17 4.58 -10.39
CA GLN A 18 -11.29 5.43 -9.60
C GLN A 18 -11.80 6.88 -9.54
N GLU A 19 -12.28 7.42 -10.66
CA GLU A 19 -12.92 8.74 -10.72
C GLU A 19 -14.21 8.78 -9.88
N ARG A 20 -15.08 7.76 -9.96
CA ARG A 20 -16.27 7.65 -9.11
C ARG A 20 -15.91 7.59 -7.62
N GLY A 21 -14.84 6.87 -7.28
CA GLY A 21 -14.36 6.77 -5.91
C GLY A 21 -13.76 8.09 -5.38
N GLU A 22 -13.09 8.85 -6.24
CA GLU A 22 -12.61 10.20 -5.91
C GLU A 22 -13.79 11.16 -5.66
N VAL A 23 -14.86 11.08 -6.46
CA VAL A 23 -16.08 11.85 -6.23
C VAL A 23 -16.71 11.50 -4.88
N ALA A 24 -16.81 10.21 -4.54
CA ALA A 24 -17.30 9.77 -3.23
C ALA A 24 -16.41 10.26 -2.08
N PHE A 25 -15.09 10.26 -2.26
CA PHE A 25 -14.14 10.83 -1.30
C PHE A 25 -14.35 12.35 -1.12
N ASN A 26 -14.51 13.09 -2.21
CA ASN A 26 -14.73 14.53 -2.17
C ASN A 26 -16.06 14.89 -1.49
N LYS A 27 -17.09 14.07 -1.70
CA LYS A 27 -18.42 14.23 -1.10
C LYS A 27 -18.40 14.09 0.43
N ALA A 28 -17.71 13.08 0.97
CA ALA A 28 -17.85 12.71 2.39
C ALA A 28 -16.57 12.88 3.23
N CYS A 29 -15.39 12.95 2.62
CA CYS A 29 -14.12 12.85 3.34
C CYS A 29 -13.22 14.07 3.17
N ALA A 30 -13.24 14.73 2.00
CA ALA A 30 -12.27 15.79 1.66
C ALA A 30 -12.36 17.05 2.54
N GLN A 31 -13.48 17.26 3.23
CA GLN A 31 -13.60 18.37 4.18
C GLN A 31 -12.69 18.20 5.40
N CYS A 32 -12.39 16.96 5.80
CA CYS A 32 -11.57 16.66 6.97
C CYS A 32 -10.26 15.98 6.61
N HIS A 33 -10.22 15.17 5.55
CA HIS A 33 -9.09 14.33 5.17
C HIS A 33 -8.50 14.77 3.83
N GLN A 34 -7.24 14.41 3.59
CA GLN A 34 -6.60 14.56 2.29
C GLN A 34 -6.19 13.19 1.75
N ALA A 35 -6.54 12.92 0.50
CA ALA A 35 -6.19 11.72 -0.25
C ALA A 35 -4.86 11.93 -0.99
N ARG A 36 -3.75 12.13 -0.26
CA ARG A 36 -2.42 12.25 -0.89
C ARG A 36 -1.88 10.87 -1.22
N THR A 37 -1.27 10.74 -2.40
CA THR A 37 -0.39 9.59 -2.64
C THR A 37 0.95 9.81 -1.94
N PRO A 38 1.67 8.76 -1.49
CA PRO A 38 2.95 8.93 -0.79
C PRO A 38 4.05 9.65 -1.60
N LYS A 39 3.85 9.87 -2.91
CA LYS A 39 4.78 10.55 -3.81
C LYS A 39 4.44 12.03 -4.01
N GLU A 40 3.24 12.47 -3.64
CA GLU A 40 2.85 13.88 -3.72
C GLU A 40 3.58 14.68 -2.65
N LYS A 41 4.46 15.58 -3.08
CA LYS A 41 5.03 16.57 -2.19
C LYS A 41 3.92 17.50 -1.69
N PRO A 42 3.95 17.93 -0.41
CA PRO A 42 3.07 19.00 0.03
C PRO A 42 3.23 20.17 -0.94
N ALA A 43 2.13 20.65 -1.52
CA ALA A 43 2.13 21.91 -2.26
C ALA A 43 2.78 22.98 -1.38
N GLY A 44 3.74 23.71 -1.97
CA GLY A 44 4.79 24.47 -1.29
C GLY A 44 4.33 25.64 -0.40
N LEU A 45 5.21 26.64 -0.25
CA LEU A 45 5.17 27.76 0.70
C LEU A 45 3.87 28.60 0.80
N LEU A 46 2.84 28.34 -0.02
CA LEU A 46 1.49 28.84 0.18
C LEU A 46 0.65 27.71 0.81
N GLY A 47 0.57 27.75 2.13
CA GLY A 47 0.13 26.66 2.99
C GLY A 47 -1.12 25.93 2.53
N SER A 48 -0.94 24.68 2.12
CA SER A 48 -2.04 23.72 2.12
C SER A 48 -2.50 23.54 3.57
N ARG A 49 -3.73 23.97 3.89
CA ARG A 49 -4.32 23.89 5.24
C ARG A 49 -4.16 22.46 5.76
N LYS A 50 -3.61 22.32 6.96
CA LYS A 50 -3.51 21.00 7.60
C LYS A 50 -4.91 20.39 7.69
N PRO A 51 -5.10 19.13 7.27
CA PRO A 51 -6.39 18.47 7.36
C PRO A 51 -6.82 18.35 8.83
N VAL A 52 -8.12 18.40 9.09
CA VAL A 52 -8.70 18.22 10.43
C VAL A 52 -8.50 16.79 10.90
N GLY A 53 -8.70 15.83 10.00
CA GLY A 53 -8.40 14.42 10.18
C GLY A 53 -7.01 14.04 9.65
N PRO A 54 -6.52 12.83 9.95
CA PRO A 54 -5.28 12.32 9.38
C PRO A 54 -5.35 12.23 7.85
N TYR A 55 -4.21 12.33 7.18
CA TYR A 55 -4.15 12.01 5.74
C TYR A 55 -4.47 10.52 5.53
N MET A 56 -5.18 10.20 4.44
CA MET A 56 -5.67 8.84 4.21
C MET A 56 -4.55 7.82 4.00
N ASP A 57 -3.42 8.24 3.43
CA ASP A 57 -2.24 7.38 3.32
C ASP A 57 -1.70 6.95 4.71
N GLN A 58 -1.84 7.79 5.74
CA GLN A 58 -1.44 7.43 7.11
C GLN A 58 -2.42 6.46 7.75
N VAL A 59 -3.72 6.65 7.48
CA VAL A 59 -4.77 5.73 7.93
C VAL A 59 -4.51 4.34 7.32
N LEU A 60 -4.30 4.28 6.00
CA LEU A 60 -4.10 3.04 5.25
C LEU A 60 -2.75 2.36 5.53
N ARG A 61 -1.79 3.07 6.15
CA ARG A 61 -0.57 2.43 6.70
C ARG A 61 -0.80 1.69 8.01
N ARG A 62 -1.83 2.08 8.77
CA ARG A 62 -2.11 1.54 10.11
C ARG A 62 -3.32 0.61 10.12
N LYS A 63 -4.21 0.76 9.16
CA LYS A 63 -5.48 0.06 9.02
C LYS A 63 -5.56 -0.57 7.65
N SER A 64 -6.02 -1.82 7.61
CA SER A 64 -6.36 -2.50 6.36
C SER A 64 -7.51 -1.77 5.65
N LEU A 65 -7.65 -1.97 4.33
CA LEU A 65 -8.79 -1.45 3.58
C LEU A 65 -10.12 -1.93 4.15
N THR A 66 -10.18 -3.16 4.65
CA THR A 66 -11.37 -3.72 5.30
C THR A 66 -11.70 -2.97 6.59
N GLU A 67 -10.72 -2.72 7.47
CA GLU A 67 -10.96 -1.93 8.68
C GLU A 67 -11.38 -0.49 8.35
N ALA A 68 -10.78 0.12 7.33
CA ALA A 68 -11.16 1.45 6.86
C ALA A 68 -12.60 1.47 6.35
N ARG A 69 -13.00 0.45 5.59
CA ARG A 69 -14.38 0.31 5.10
C ARG A 69 -15.36 0.13 6.26
N THR A 70 -15.11 -0.80 7.19
CA THR A 70 -15.96 -1.01 8.37
C THR A 70 -16.11 0.27 9.19
N TRP A 71 -15.03 1.06 9.31
CA TRP A 71 -15.10 2.39 9.93
C TRP A 71 -16.08 3.32 9.18
N VAL A 72 -15.92 3.46 7.87
CA VAL A 72 -16.75 4.35 7.04
C VAL A 72 -18.22 3.90 7.02
N GLU A 73 -18.52 2.61 7.11
CA GLU A 73 -19.90 2.12 7.17
C GLU A 73 -20.67 2.66 8.39
N SER A 74 -20.01 2.78 9.55
CA SER A 74 -20.67 3.31 10.73
C SER A 74 -19.69 3.86 11.79
N PRO A 75 -19.13 5.07 11.58
CA PRO A 75 -18.13 5.63 12.48
C PRO A 75 -18.65 5.75 13.92
N HIS A 76 -19.89 6.19 14.09
CA HIS A 76 -20.52 6.38 15.40
C HIS A 76 -20.82 5.07 16.15
N ARG A 77 -20.91 3.94 15.46
CA ARG A 77 -21.03 2.62 16.12
C ARG A 77 -19.72 2.16 16.73
N ILE A 78 -18.59 2.52 16.12
CA ILE A 78 -17.26 2.15 16.59
C ILE A 78 -16.75 3.17 17.61
N ASN A 79 -16.99 4.46 17.36
CA ASN A 79 -16.69 5.54 18.28
C ASN A 79 -17.84 6.56 18.31
N PRO A 80 -18.70 6.53 19.34
CA PRO A 80 -19.83 7.47 19.46
C PRO A 80 -19.43 8.94 19.48
N LYS A 81 -18.19 9.26 19.87
CA LYS A 81 -17.65 10.64 19.98
C LYS A 81 -16.97 11.13 18.70
N THR A 82 -16.99 10.37 17.61
CA THR A 82 -16.39 10.78 16.35
C THR A 82 -17.17 11.92 15.70
N ASN A 83 -16.47 12.84 15.03
CA ASN A 83 -17.08 13.85 14.15
C ASN A 83 -17.10 13.41 12.68
N CYS A 84 -16.64 12.19 12.38
CA CYS A 84 -16.67 11.62 11.04
C CYS A 84 -18.09 11.17 10.71
N ASP A 85 -18.77 11.90 9.82
CA ASP A 85 -20.09 11.55 9.32
C ASP A 85 -20.04 11.12 7.85
N THR A 86 -20.36 9.86 7.61
CA THR A 86 -20.30 9.21 6.29
C THR A 86 -21.68 8.75 5.82
N ARG A 87 -22.76 9.13 6.52
CA ARG A 87 -24.15 8.76 6.19
C ARG A 87 -24.61 9.27 4.83
N LEU A 88 -23.88 10.21 4.24
CA LEU A 88 -24.11 10.75 2.90
C LEU A 88 -23.72 9.79 1.77
N LEU A 89 -23.02 8.70 2.07
CA LEU A 89 -22.58 7.71 1.09
C LEU A 89 -23.63 6.61 0.93
N SER A 90 -24.04 6.34 -0.31
CA SER A 90 -24.76 5.12 -0.67
C SER A 90 -23.83 3.89 -0.57
N ARG A 91 -24.39 2.68 -0.65
CA ARG A 91 -23.58 1.45 -0.66
C ARG A 91 -22.64 1.40 -1.87
N ASP A 92 -23.11 1.82 -3.04
CA ASP A 92 -22.30 1.86 -4.26
C ASP A 92 -21.19 2.92 -4.15
N GLU A 93 -21.48 4.08 -3.55
CA GLU A 93 -20.47 5.11 -3.30
C GLU A 93 -19.40 4.63 -2.30
N LEU A 94 -19.78 3.81 -1.32
CA LEU A 94 -18.83 3.17 -0.40
C LEU A 94 -17.91 2.17 -1.11
N ASP A 95 -18.43 1.39 -2.05
CA ASP A 95 -17.63 0.46 -2.87
C ASP A 95 -16.63 1.21 -3.77
N ASN A 96 -17.10 2.28 -4.41
CA ASN A 96 -16.26 3.16 -5.21
C ASN A 96 -15.17 3.84 -4.35
N LEU A 97 -15.54 4.37 -3.17
CA LEU A 97 -14.60 4.95 -2.21
C LEU A 97 -13.54 3.93 -1.79
N THR A 98 -13.95 2.70 -1.45
CA THR A 98 -13.02 1.63 -1.05
C THR A 98 -12.02 1.33 -2.17
N SER A 99 -12.49 1.29 -3.42
CA SER A 99 -11.65 1.10 -4.60
C SER A 99 -10.66 2.25 -4.79
N PHE A 100 -11.08 3.50 -4.62
CA PHE A 100 -10.19 4.66 -4.68
C PHE A 100 -9.13 4.63 -3.57
N LEU A 101 -9.52 4.35 -2.32
CA LEU A 101 -8.59 4.23 -1.19
C LEU A 101 -7.54 3.13 -1.41
N SER A 102 -7.87 2.06 -2.14
CA SER A 102 -6.91 1.01 -2.47
C SER A 102 -5.71 1.53 -3.26
N THR A 103 -5.89 2.59 -4.04
CA THR A 103 -4.84 3.18 -4.85
C THR A 103 -3.91 4.08 -4.03
N LEU A 104 -4.37 4.53 -2.86
CA LEU A 104 -3.56 5.26 -1.88
C LEU A 104 -2.76 4.32 -0.97
N ALA A 105 -3.18 3.05 -0.86
CA ALA A 105 -2.55 2.05 0.01
C ALA A 105 -1.18 1.55 -0.50
N VAL A 106 -0.65 2.12 -1.60
CA VAL A 106 0.66 1.75 -2.12
C VAL A 106 1.74 2.15 -1.12
N ALA A 107 2.50 1.16 -0.62
CA ALA A 107 3.61 1.42 0.27
C ALA A 107 4.62 2.39 -0.40
N PRO A 108 5.10 3.44 0.30
CA PRO A 108 6.15 4.29 -0.24
C PRO A 108 7.38 3.43 -0.58
N PRO A 109 8.14 3.77 -1.64
CA PRO A 109 9.36 3.05 -1.96
C PRO A 109 10.30 3.03 -0.74
N PRO A 110 11.02 1.92 -0.51
CA PRO A 110 11.89 1.79 0.66
C PRO A 110 12.91 2.92 0.69
N SER A 111 13.13 3.49 1.89
CA SER A 111 14.14 4.55 2.06
C SER A 111 15.53 4.05 1.66
N ARG A 112 16.43 4.97 1.26
CA ARG A 112 17.83 4.63 0.93
C ARG A 112 18.50 3.80 2.03
N ARG A 113 18.25 4.14 3.31
CA ARG A 113 18.77 3.41 4.47
C ARG A 113 18.22 1.98 4.55
N MET A 114 16.94 1.78 4.26
CA MET A 114 16.33 0.45 4.22
C MET A 114 16.88 -0.38 3.06
N MET A 115 17.06 0.22 1.89
CA MET A 115 17.66 -0.45 0.74
C MET A 115 19.10 -0.89 1.04
N LEU A 116 19.91 -0.02 1.64
CA LEU A 116 21.28 -0.35 2.06
C LEU A 116 21.31 -1.48 3.08
N ARG A 117 20.42 -1.45 4.10
CA ARG A 117 20.30 -2.54 5.08
C ARG A 117 19.94 -3.86 4.41
N LYS A 118 19.00 -3.85 3.46
CA LYS A 118 18.60 -5.05 2.72
C LYS A 118 19.77 -5.60 1.89
N GLN A 119 20.50 -4.75 1.18
CA GLN A 119 21.69 -5.14 0.41
C GLN A 119 22.78 -5.74 1.29
N MET A 120 23.05 -5.15 2.46
CA MET A 120 24.03 -5.70 3.41
C MET A 120 23.60 -7.06 3.96
N ALA A 121 22.33 -7.21 4.36
CA ALA A 121 21.81 -8.48 4.84
C ALA A 121 21.90 -9.59 3.76
N GLU A 122 21.61 -9.25 2.51
CA GLU A 122 21.71 -10.16 1.38
C GLU A 122 23.16 -10.57 1.09
N GLN A 123 24.11 -9.64 1.14
CA GLN A 123 25.54 -9.95 1.03
C GLN A 123 26.04 -10.87 2.14
N VAL A 124 25.59 -10.67 3.38
CA VAL A 124 25.93 -11.55 4.51
C VAL A 124 25.35 -12.95 4.27
N ALA A 125 24.08 -13.05 3.89
CA ALA A 125 23.44 -14.34 3.60
C ALA A 125 24.15 -15.10 2.48
N VAL A 126 24.58 -14.41 1.40
CA VAL A 126 25.34 -15.01 0.30
C VAL A 126 26.70 -15.54 0.78
N ARG A 127 27.41 -14.77 1.61
CA ARG A 127 28.70 -15.20 2.19
C ARG A 127 28.53 -16.42 3.09
N GLU A 128 27.52 -16.43 3.93
CA GLU A 128 27.21 -17.57 4.80
C GLU A 128 26.85 -18.83 4.00
N ALA A 129 26.03 -18.68 2.95
CA ALA A 129 25.67 -19.78 2.07
C ALA A 129 26.89 -20.38 1.37
N ARG A 130 27.80 -19.52 0.87
CA ARG A 130 29.06 -19.94 0.24
C ARG A 130 29.96 -20.67 1.24
N ASN A 131 30.17 -20.12 2.43
CA ASN A 131 30.99 -20.76 3.46
C ASN A 131 30.45 -22.14 3.87
N LYS A 132 29.11 -22.27 3.98
CA LYS A 132 28.46 -23.56 4.24
C LYS A 132 28.67 -24.55 3.09
N ALA A 133 28.62 -24.11 1.84
CA ALA A 133 28.85 -24.96 0.68
C ALA A 133 30.32 -25.42 0.61
N GLU A 134 31.28 -24.54 0.85
CA GLU A 134 32.71 -24.86 0.88
C GLU A 134 33.06 -25.81 2.03
N ALA A 135 32.46 -25.63 3.22
CA ALA A 135 32.62 -26.55 4.34
C ALA A 135 32.09 -27.95 4.03
N LYS A 136 30.92 -28.07 3.38
CA LYS A 136 30.36 -29.35 2.93
C LYS A 136 31.22 -30.04 1.86
N ALA A 137 31.81 -29.28 0.95
CA ALA A 137 32.69 -29.83 -0.08
C ALA A 137 34.02 -30.37 0.51
N LYS A 138 34.54 -29.74 1.57
CA LYS A 138 35.77 -30.17 2.25
C LYS A 138 35.57 -31.37 3.18
N SER A 139 34.36 -31.55 3.73
CA SER A 139 34.05 -32.68 4.61
C SER A 139 33.59 -33.94 3.88
N GLN A 140 33.52 -33.91 2.54
CA GLN A 140 33.12 -35.07 1.73
C GLN A 140 34.30 -36.07 1.66
N PRO A 141 34.20 -37.28 2.25
CA PRO A 141 35.29 -38.23 2.27
C PRO A 141 35.60 -38.71 0.85
N LYS A 142 36.87 -38.57 0.43
CA LYS A 142 37.36 -39.22 -0.78
C LYS A 142 37.39 -40.72 -0.53
N ASN A 143 36.35 -41.44 -1.00
CA ASN A 143 36.45 -42.88 -1.19
C ASN A 143 37.49 -43.13 -2.28
N GLN A 144 38.75 -43.25 -1.86
CA GLN A 144 39.80 -43.85 -2.68
C GLN A 144 39.51 -45.34 -2.74
N GLY A 145 38.81 -45.75 -3.80
CA GLY A 145 38.73 -47.16 -4.19
C GLY A 145 40.16 -47.67 -4.39
N LYS A 146 40.58 -48.57 -3.49
CA LYS A 146 41.89 -49.22 -3.51
C LYS A 146 41.70 -50.64 -4.04
N GLN A 147 42.50 -50.93 -5.06
CA GLN A 147 42.92 -52.24 -5.61
C GLN A 147 41.91 -53.03 -6.44
#